data_AF-A0A7V3ACE1-F1
#
_entry.id   AF-A0A7V3ACE1-F1
#
_cell.length_a   1.000
_cell.length_b   1.000
_cell.length_c   1.000
_cell.angle_alpha   90.00
_cell.angle_beta   90.00
_cell.angle_gamma   90.00
#
_symmetry.space_group_name_H-M   'P 1'
#
loop_
_entity.id
_entity.type
_entity.pdbx_description
1 polymer ?
#
loop_
_entity_poly.entity_id
_entity_poly.type
_entity_poly.pdbx_seq_one_letter_code
_entity_poly.pdbx_strand_id
1 'polypeptide(L)'
;MRSLRFRPGGAIVFLLLMPMLPQAAERITLDNGGMPITGVVTGWSEKEVVVQAADREYRIPTRVLGPRDLYLCRLSLLDLKDAKAVLDLFAFCREKNLVREAEKLIEQAYRIDPEAYRETYLAATRDAAPPAAEPKAAEKPVDEMLSVVPRPYERALRNPLMGFTTSGRNPEGEWVTLTHHYIRWNEIEDRESDGVERIRAFCDAQWKELPKRNVKVIPRVYLHWSKDDEKYWPSDLQKDDYTSEAFGRRAVRLVKRLGEVWDHDPRVAFVELGLFGKWGEHHSPSPTSEMQRLVGGAFKEAFAVKRVSVRHAWIEFTDFGFGAYWDSWAHYQQMWPHGKKLAELNAATGRWRTNYMGGETAYDWGQWKIQPGDNPTDSVTDPAHREFIVNTIRWLHCTQLRWISNYDAKNEKAREGAEIVQRAFGYRFVLEEVRFTPRVEGQAKLGVEFSVRNTGSAPFYYDWPVEAALLDPGTKQPVWKATFRNVDIRTWLPGDGWTEPEWIPMKEWPQKAPKPNWSDAPKAYATPARTCRVADSFEPNVPAGSYLLTLAILDPAGMRPAVRFATANYLNGGRHPVGVVAVRSAGGGALPDGFAFDDPHQDRSLSYDAPAAQR
;
A
#
# COMPACT_ATOMS: atom_id res chain seq x y z
N MET A 1 7.01 9.18 -50.53
CA MET A 1 7.94 8.07 -50.22
C MET A 1 8.78 8.47 -49.01
N ARG A 2 8.28 8.22 -47.79
CA ARG A 2 8.77 7.22 -46.83
C ARG A 2 10.27 7.35 -46.47
N SER A 3 10.57 7.88 -45.28
CA SER A 3 11.35 7.14 -44.28
C SER A 3 11.13 7.69 -42.86
N LEU A 4 10.17 7.10 -42.14
CA LEU A 4 10.25 7.04 -40.68
C LEU A 4 11.27 5.96 -40.34
N ARG A 5 12.31 6.29 -39.59
CA ARG A 5 13.11 5.31 -38.84
C ARG A 5 12.77 5.48 -37.36
N PHE A 6 11.77 4.75 -36.90
CA PHE A 6 11.62 4.41 -35.49
C PHE A 6 12.46 3.17 -35.21
N ARG A 7 13.33 3.26 -34.19
CA ARG A 7 13.95 2.10 -33.53
C ARG A 7 12.98 1.59 -32.45
N PRO A 8 12.63 0.29 -32.40
CA PRO A 8 12.01 -0.29 -31.22
C PRO A 8 13.09 -0.93 -30.36
N GLY A 9 13.11 -0.60 -29.07
CA GLY A 9 13.97 -1.29 -28.10
C GLY A 9 13.76 -0.71 -26.71
N GLY A 10 13.28 -1.53 -25.78
CA GLY A 10 13.26 -1.21 -24.36
C GLY A 10 11.93 -1.43 -23.65
N ALA A 11 11.35 -2.63 -23.77
CA ALA A 11 10.35 -3.11 -22.81
C ALA A 11 10.76 -4.51 -22.35
N ILE A 12 11.90 -4.59 -21.65
CA ILE A 12 12.25 -5.75 -20.83
C ILE A 12 12.89 -5.18 -19.57
N VAL A 13 12.22 -5.38 -18.44
CA VAL A 13 12.74 -5.83 -17.13
C VAL A 13 11.64 -5.46 -16.13
N PHE A 14 10.67 -6.35 -15.88
CA PHE A 14 9.86 -6.34 -14.65
C PHE A 14 9.12 -7.67 -14.47
N LEU A 15 9.86 -8.77 -14.29
CA LEU A 15 9.26 -10.09 -14.00
C LEU A 15 10.13 -10.84 -13.00
N LEU A 16 10.10 -10.46 -11.72
CA LEU A 16 10.66 -11.27 -10.63
C LEU A 16 9.98 -10.93 -9.29
N LEU A 17 8.97 -11.75 -8.95
CA LEU A 17 8.62 -12.29 -7.61
C LEU A 17 7.12 -12.67 -7.60
N MET A 18 6.82 -13.80 -8.24
CA MET A 18 5.61 -14.60 -7.99
C MET A 18 6.09 -16.01 -7.61
N PRO A 19 5.36 -16.74 -6.74
CA PRO A 19 5.70 -18.13 -6.42
C PRO A 19 5.77 -18.96 -7.71
N MET A 20 6.84 -19.73 -7.87
CA MET A 20 6.98 -20.65 -9.01
C MET A 20 5.87 -21.71 -8.97
N LEU A 21 5.39 -22.12 -10.14
CA LEU A 21 4.45 -23.24 -10.22
C LEU A 21 5.14 -24.54 -9.76
N PRO A 22 4.37 -25.51 -9.24
CA PRO A 22 4.90 -26.82 -8.86
C PRO A 22 5.75 -27.43 -9.98
N GLN A 23 7.01 -27.74 -9.68
CA GLN A 23 7.86 -28.51 -10.60
C GLN A 23 7.51 -30.00 -10.52
N ALA A 24 7.99 -30.79 -11.47
CA ALA A 24 7.57 -32.16 -11.72
C ALA A 24 7.80 -33.21 -10.62
N ALA A 25 8.22 -32.77 -9.42
CA ALA A 25 8.42 -33.60 -8.24
C ALA A 25 7.64 -33.11 -7.00
N GLU A 26 6.81 -32.05 -7.10
CA GLU A 26 6.03 -31.56 -5.97
C GLU A 26 4.81 -32.47 -5.68
N ARG A 27 4.55 -32.70 -4.38
CA ARG A 27 3.37 -33.45 -3.94
C ARG A 27 2.13 -32.59 -4.08
N ILE A 28 1.13 -33.07 -4.82
CA ILE A 28 -0.17 -32.41 -4.96
C ILE A 28 -1.25 -33.22 -4.23
N THR A 29 -2.26 -32.53 -3.70
CA THR A 29 -3.46 -33.16 -3.11
C THR A 29 -4.61 -33.06 -4.11
N LEU A 30 -5.13 -34.21 -4.53
CA LEU A 30 -6.24 -34.33 -5.49
C LEU A 30 -7.50 -34.83 -4.78
N ASP A 31 -8.67 -34.31 -5.16
CA ASP A 31 -9.95 -34.82 -4.68
C ASP A 31 -10.42 -36.00 -5.55
N ASN A 32 -10.25 -37.24 -5.07
CA ASN A 32 -10.71 -38.45 -5.77
C ASN A 32 -12.15 -38.79 -5.37
N GLY A 33 -13.11 -37.96 -5.80
CA GLY A 33 -14.54 -38.20 -5.55
C GLY A 33 -14.93 -38.16 -4.06
N GLY A 34 -14.34 -37.23 -3.30
CA GLY A 34 -14.57 -37.04 -1.87
C GLY A 34 -13.52 -37.67 -0.95
N MET A 35 -12.52 -38.37 -1.51
CA MET A 35 -11.37 -38.90 -0.78
C MET A 35 -10.06 -38.23 -1.27
N PRO A 36 -9.41 -37.38 -0.46
CA PRO A 36 -8.20 -36.69 -0.89
C PRO A 36 -7.00 -37.66 -0.97
N ILE A 37 -6.22 -37.55 -2.05
CA ILE A 37 -4.98 -38.30 -2.26
C ILE A 37 -3.82 -37.31 -2.43
N THR A 38 -2.77 -37.43 -1.60
CA THR A 38 -1.57 -36.57 -1.67
C THR A 38 -0.34 -37.35 -2.14
N GLY A 39 0.15 -37.05 -3.34
CA GLY A 39 1.28 -37.76 -3.95
C GLY A 39 1.92 -37.00 -5.11
N VAL A 40 2.90 -37.63 -5.75
CA VAL A 40 3.59 -37.10 -6.94
C VAL A 40 2.90 -37.68 -8.18
N VAL A 41 2.54 -36.84 -9.14
CA VAL A 41 2.00 -37.31 -10.41
C VAL A 41 3.15 -37.87 -11.25
N THR A 42 3.02 -39.12 -11.69
CA THR A 42 4.05 -39.82 -12.46
C THR A 42 3.58 -40.17 -13.87
N GLY A 43 2.30 -40.00 -14.18
CA GLY A 43 1.75 -40.27 -15.51
C GLY A 43 0.40 -39.60 -15.74
N TRP A 44 0.12 -39.30 -17.01
CA TRP A 44 -1.12 -38.67 -17.45
C TRP A 44 -1.59 -39.26 -18.79
N SER A 45 -2.90 -39.47 -18.91
CA SER A 45 -3.61 -39.73 -20.15
C SER A 45 -4.99 -39.07 -20.10
N GLU A 46 -5.71 -39.04 -21.22
CA GLU A 46 -7.09 -38.53 -21.23
C GLU A 46 -8.04 -39.33 -20.33
N LYS A 47 -7.71 -40.58 -19.99
CA LYS A 47 -8.59 -41.49 -19.23
C LYS A 47 -8.22 -41.57 -17.76
N GLU A 48 -6.93 -41.50 -17.42
CA GLU A 48 -6.43 -41.67 -16.06
C GLU A 48 -5.17 -40.85 -15.77
N VAL A 49 -5.00 -40.51 -14.49
CA VAL A 49 -3.80 -39.92 -13.89
C VAL A 49 -3.16 -40.95 -12.97
N VAL A 50 -1.84 -41.08 -13.03
CA VAL A 50 -1.06 -41.96 -12.16
C VAL A 50 -0.39 -41.11 -11.08
N VAL A 51 -0.67 -41.42 -9.82
CA VAL A 51 -0.15 -40.71 -8.64
C VAL A 51 0.57 -41.70 -7.73
N GLN A 52 1.84 -41.45 -7.47
CA GLN A 52 2.62 -42.18 -6.48
C GLN A 52 2.44 -41.52 -5.10
N ALA A 53 1.81 -42.22 -4.17
CA ALA A 53 1.61 -41.75 -2.79
C ALA A 53 2.12 -42.81 -1.80
N ALA A 54 3.16 -42.45 -1.03
CA ALA A 54 3.94 -43.40 -0.24
C ALA A 54 4.44 -44.57 -1.13
N ASP A 55 4.30 -45.82 -0.68
CA ASP A 55 4.75 -47.02 -1.39
C ASP A 55 3.69 -47.59 -2.36
N ARG A 56 2.66 -46.82 -2.73
CA ARG A 56 1.55 -47.29 -3.58
C ARG A 56 1.27 -46.36 -4.76
N GLU A 57 1.05 -46.96 -5.93
CA GLU A 57 0.56 -46.30 -7.14
C GLU A 57 -0.97 -46.23 -7.14
N TYR A 58 -1.51 -45.06 -7.44
CA TYR A 58 -2.94 -44.82 -7.61
C TYR A 58 -3.24 -44.41 -9.06
N ARG A 59 -4.18 -45.11 -9.70
CA ARG A 59 -4.70 -44.75 -11.03
C ARG A 59 -6.08 -44.14 -10.87
N ILE A 60 -6.17 -42.83 -11.10
CA ILE A 60 -7.37 -42.03 -10.85
C ILE A 60 -8.01 -41.69 -12.20
N PRO A 61 -9.26 -42.10 -12.48
CA PRO A 61 -9.94 -41.72 -13.71
C PRO A 61 -10.10 -40.19 -13.82
N THR A 62 -9.69 -39.58 -14.92
CA THR A 62 -9.75 -38.11 -15.11
C THR A 62 -11.16 -37.53 -14.92
N ARG A 63 -12.19 -38.31 -15.27
CA ARG A 63 -13.61 -37.94 -15.11
C ARG A 63 -14.06 -37.67 -13.67
N VAL A 64 -13.31 -38.11 -12.66
CA VAL A 64 -13.64 -37.90 -11.25
C VAL A 64 -12.97 -36.66 -10.66
N LEU A 65 -12.03 -36.06 -11.39
CA LEU A 65 -11.26 -34.90 -10.94
C LEU A 65 -11.92 -33.60 -11.43
N GLY A 66 -11.91 -32.59 -10.57
CA GLY A 66 -12.32 -31.24 -10.93
C GLY A 66 -11.35 -30.57 -11.93
N PRO A 67 -11.78 -29.53 -12.66
CA PRO A 67 -10.92 -28.83 -13.63
C PRO A 67 -9.59 -28.33 -13.06
N ARG A 68 -9.60 -27.86 -11.82
CA ARG A 68 -8.39 -27.38 -11.13
C ARG A 68 -7.41 -28.51 -10.82
N ASP A 69 -7.91 -29.68 -10.43
CA ASP A 69 -7.10 -30.86 -10.15
C ASP A 69 -6.48 -31.41 -11.44
N LEU A 70 -7.24 -31.44 -12.53
CA LEU A 70 -6.74 -31.78 -13.87
C LEU A 70 -5.65 -30.79 -14.33
N TYR A 71 -5.82 -29.49 -14.06
CA TYR A 71 -4.79 -28.48 -14.31
C TYR A 71 -3.51 -28.78 -13.51
N LEU A 72 -3.62 -29.03 -12.21
CA LEU A 72 -2.46 -29.32 -11.36
C LEU A 72 -1.72 -30.58 -11.81
N CYS A 73 -2.45 -31.63 -12.20
CA CYS A 73 -1.84 -32.86 -12.72
C CYS A 73 -1.06 -32.61 -14.01
N ARG A 74 -1.66 -31.92 -14.97
CA ARG A 74 -1.01 -31.61 -16.25
C ARG A 74 0.18 -30.68 -16.07
N LEU A 75 0.05 -29.70 -15.18
CA LEU A 75 1.11 -28.77 -14.83
C LEU A 75 2.31 -29.49 -14.21
N SER A 76 2.06 -30.45 -13.31
CA SER A 76 3.14 -31.23 -12.67
C SER A 76 3.91 -32.13 -13.62
N LEU A 77 3.44 -32.36 -14.85
CA LEU A 77 4.20 -33.10 -15.87
C LEU A 77 4.67 -32.20 -17.01
N LEU A 78 4.41 -30.89 -16.93
CA LEU A 78 4.65 -29.96 -18.01
C LEU A 78 6.12 -29.53 -18.04
N ASP A 79 6.79 -29.75 -19.17
CA ASP A 79 8.01 -29.02 -19.48
C ASP A 79 7.63 -27.64 -20.02
N LEU A 80 7.98 -26.59 -19.27
CA LEU A 80 7.73 -25.21 -19.68
C LEU A 80 8.52 -24.77 -20.93
N LYS A 81 9.46 -25.59 -21.42
CA LYS A 81 10.14 -25.39 -22.70
C LYS A 81 9.39 -25.99 -23.89
N ASP A 82 8.39 -26.83 -23.66
CA ASP A 82 7.52 -27.37 -24.72
C ASP A 82 6.38 -26.38 -25.00
N ALA A 83 6.58 -25.53 -26.02
CA ALA A 83 5.60 -24.54 -26.44
C ALA A 83 4.23 -25.11 -26.76
N LYS A 84 4.17 -26.29 -27.38
CA LYS A 84 2.89 -26.91 -27.74
C LYS A 84 2.16 -27.37 -26.49
N ALA A 85 2.84 -28.07 -25.58
CA ALA A 85 2.23 -28.56 -24.35
C ALA A 85 1.73 -27.41 -23.44
N VAL A 86 2.49 -26.32 -23.36
CA VAL A 86 2.12 -25.11 -22.60
C VAL A 86 0.86 -24.47 -23.18
N LEU A 87 0.80 -24.29 -24.50
CA LEU A 87 -0.37 -23.70 -25.17
C LEU A 87 -1.61 -24.60 -25.07
N ASP A 88 -1.43 -25.92 -25.14
CA ASP A 88 -2.51 -26.89 -24.96
C ASP A 88 -3.07 -26.88 -23.52
N LEU A 89 -2.24 -26.63 -22.50
CA LEU A 89 -2.70 -26.44 -21.12
C LEU A 89 -3.34 -25.06 -20.92
N PHE A 90 -2.79 -24.01 -21.52
CA PHE A 90 -3.36 -22.67 -21.50
C PHE A 90 -4.77 -22.63 -22.10
N ALA A 91 -4.98 -23.27 -23.25
CA ALA A 91 -6.29 -23.39 -23.89
C ALA A 91 -7.30 -24.13 -23.00
N PHE A 92 -6.87 -25.21 -22.35
CA PHE A 92 -7.69 -25.93 -21.37
C PHE A 92 -8.11 -25.04 -20.19
N CYS A 93 -7.18 -24.25 -19.63
CA CYS A 93 -7.51 -23.32 -18.54
C CYS A 93 -8.56 -22.30 -18.98
N ARG A 94 -8.46 -21.78 -20.21
CA ARG A 94 -9.45 -20.87 -20.79
C ARG A 94 -10.81 -21.54 -20.98
N GLU A 95 -10.84 -22.74 -21.54
CA GLU A 95 -12.07 -23.52 -21.75
C GLU A 95 -12.78 -23.83 -20.43
N LYS A 96 -12.03 -24.10 -19.35
CA LYS A 96 -12.57 -24.43 -18.03
C LYS A 96 -12.71 -23.23 -17.08
N ASN A 97 -12.57 -22.01 -17.59
CA ASN A 97 -12.68 -20.76 -16.82
C ASN A 97 -11.70 -20.64 -15.63
N LEU A 98 -10.52 -21.25 -15.74
CA LEU A 98 -9.40 -21.15 -14.80
C LEU A 98 -8.49 -19.98 -15.18
N VAL A 99 -9.05 -18.76 -15.12
CA VAL A 99 -8.42 -17.54 -15.66
C VAL A 99 -7.08 -17.23 -14.99
N ARG A 100 -7.01 -17.32 -13.66
CA ARG A 100 -5.79 -17.01 -12.89
C ARG A 100 -4.68 -18.02 -13.13
N GLU A 101 -5.04 -19.30 -13.32
CA GLU A 101 -4.12 -20.37 -13.68
C GLU A 101 -3.57 -20.20 -15.09
N ALA A 102 -4.43 -19.81 -16.05
CA ALA A 102 -4.02 -19.50 -17.43
C ALA A 102 -3.00 -18.34 -17.48
N GLU A 103 -3.28 -17.26 -16.74
CA GLU A 103 -2.40 -16.09 -16.65
C GLU A 103 -1.04 -16.44 -16.05
N LYS A 104 -1.02 -17.16 -14.92
CA LYS A 104 0.23 -17.57 -14.28
C LYS A 104 1.06 -18.51 -15.17
N LEU A 105 0.40 -19.45 -15.85
CA LEU A 105 1.07 -20.38 -16.75
C LEU A 105 1.74 -19.64 -17.91
N ILE A 106 1.02 -18.73 -18.59
CA ILE A 106 1.57 -18.01 -19.74
C ILE A 106 2.60 -16.95 -19.33
N GLU A 107 2.45 -16.34 -18.14
CA GLU A 107 3.44 -15.42 -17.60
C GLU A 107 4.77 -16.13 -17.31
N GLN A 108 4.73 -17.34 -16.74
CA GLN A 108 5.95 -18.12 -16.47
C GLN A 108 6.59 -18.63 -17.76
N ALA A 109 5.79 -19.10 -18.71
CA ALA A 109 6.28 -19.52 -20.02
C ALA A 109 6.96 -18.35 -20.77
N TYR A 110 6.34 -17.15 -20.75
CA TYR A 110 6.90 -15.94 -21.36
C TYR A 110 8.24 -15.50 -20.73
N ARG A 111 8.47 -15.76 -19.43
CA ARG A 111 9.77 -15.50 -18.79
C ARG A 111 10.88 -16.43 -19.31
N ILE A 112 10.54 -17.62 -19.78
CA ILE A 112 11.48 -18.65 -20.23
C ILE A 112 11.80 -18.47 -21.72
N ASP A 113 10.79 -18.26 -22.55
CA ASP A 113 10.95 -18.02 -23.99
C ASP A 113 10.04 -16.87 -24.47
N PRO A 114 10.49 -15.61 -24.33
CA PRO A 114 9.70 -14.45 -24.72
C PRO A 114 9.30 -14.46 -26.19
N GLU A 115 10.11 -15.03 -27.09
CA GLU A 115 9.81 -15.06 -28.53
C GLU A 115 8.67 -16.03 -28.85
N ALA A 116 8.68 -17.21 -28.23
CA ALA A 116 7.64 -18.22 -28.44
C ALA A 116 6.27 -17.81 -27.89
N TYR A 117 6.22 -17.09 -26.76
CA TYR A 117 4.97 -16.83 -26.04
C TYR A 117 4.48 -15.38 -26.14
N ARG A 118 5.18 -14.49 -26.85
CA ARG A 118 4.85 -13.05 -26.92
C ARG A 118 3.40 -12.77 -27.28
N GLU A 119 2.93 -13.33 -28.39
CA GLU A 119 1.58 -13.04 -28.90
C GLU A 119 0.50 -13.59 -27.97
N THR A 120 0.70 -14.80 -27.43
CA THR A 120 -0.23 -15.39 -26.46
C THR A 120 -0.24 -14.65 -25.12
N TYR A 121 0.93 -14.21 -24.64
CA TYR A 121 1.04 -13.39 -23.44
C TYR A 121 0.38 -12.02 -23.62
N LEU A 122 0.59 -11.37 -24.78
CA LEU A 122 -0.07 -10.11 -25.12
C LEU A 122 -1.59 -10.26 -25.27
N ALA A 123 -2.06 -11.38 -25.81
CA ALA A 123 -3.49 -11.69 -25.91
C ALA A 123 -4.10 -11.93 -24.52
N ALA A 124 -3.46 -12.75 -23.67
CA ALA A 124 -3.91 -13.02 -22.31
C ALA A 124 -3.92 -11.76 -21.42
N THR A 125 -2.94 -10.86 -21.58
CA THR A 125 -2.87 -9.60 -20.81
C THR A 125 -3.78 -8.50 -21.36
N ARG A 126 -4.15 -8.54 -22.66
CA ARG A 126 -5.21 -7.70 -23.23
C ARG A 126 -6.60 -8.12 -22.73
N ASP A 127 -6.84 -9.41 -22.57
CA ASP A 127 -8.06 -9.95 -21.95
C ASP A 127 -8.13 -9.68 -20.43
N ALA A 128 -6.98 -9.42 -19.78
CA ALA A 128 -6.87 -9.05 -18.36
C ALA A 128 -6.97 -7.54 -18.11
N ALA A 129 -6.86 -6.70 -19.14
CA ALA A 129 -7.34 -5.33 -19.04
C ALA A 129 -8.86 -5.40 -18.84
N PRO A 130 -9.44 -4.67 -17.86
CA PRO A 130 -10.88 -4.70 -17.67
C PRO A 130 -11.52 -4.32 -19.00
N PRO A 131 -12.39 -5.16 -19.59
CA PRO A 131 -13.08 -4.76 -20.79
C PRO A 131 -13.80 -3.45 -20.48
N ALA A 132 -13.67 -2.47 -21.38
CA ALA A 132 -14.71 -1.47 -21.49
C ALA A 132 -16.02 -2.27 -21.62
N ALA A 133 -16.94 -2.05 -20.70
CA ALA A 133 -18.16 -2.84 -20.62
C ALA A 133 -18.89 -2.79 -21.97
N GLU A 134 -18.77 -3.84 -22.77
CA GLU A 134 -19.75 -4.09 -23.82
C GLU A 134 -21.04 -4.56 -23.14
N PRO A 135 -22.19 -4.03 -23.59
CA PRO A 135 -23.45 -4.19 -22.90
C PRO A 135 -23.84 -5.67 -22.92
N LYS A 136 -23.85 -6.30 -21.74
CA LYS A 136 -24.59 -7.54 -21.57
C LYS A 136 -26.02 -7.33 -22.04
N ALA A 137 -26.53 -8.30 -22.79
CA ALA A 137 -27.90 -8.35 -23.26
C ALA A 137 -28.86 -7.90 -22.15
N ALA A 138 -29.74 -6.97 -22.51
CA ALA A 138 -30.62 -6.24 -21.61
C ALA A 138 -31.41 -7.19 -20.69
N GLU A 139 -30.93 -7.35 -19.46
CA GLU A 139 -31.82 -7.50 -18.33
C GLU A 139 -32.56 -6.17 -18.16
N LYS A 140 -33.87 -6.28 -17.90
CA LYS A 140 -34.86 -5.21 -17.87
C LYS A 140 -34.36 -3.95 -17.12
N PRO A 141 -34.83 -2.75 -17.50
CA PRO A 141 -34.25 -1.48 -17.05
C PRO A 141 -34.20 -1.44 -15.53
N VAL A 142 -33.00 -1.22 -15.00
CA VAL A 142 -32.79 -0.88 -13.58
C VAL A 142 -33.49 0.46 -13.37
N ASP A 143 -34.41 0.51 -12.40
CA ASP A 143 -35.06 1.74 -11.96
C ASP A 143 -34.05 2.89 -11.83
N GLU A 144 -34.41 4.05 -12.36
CA GLU A 144 -33.62 5.26 -12.51
C GLU A 144 -32.71 5.54 -11.28
N MET A 145 -31.40 5.34 -11.45
CA MET A 145 -30.42 5.67 -10.39
C MET A 145 -30.31 7.18 -10.26
N LEU A 146 -30.38 7.67 -9.03
CA LEU A 146 -30.15 9.09 -8.73
C LEU A 146 -28.65 9.38 -8.73
N SER A 147 -28.23 10.42 -9.44
CA SER A 147 -26.85 10.95 -9.40
C SER A 147 -26.74 12.12 -8.42
N VAL A 148 -25.66 12.13 -7.64
CA VAL A 148 -25.28 13.17 -6.69
C VAL A 148 -23.81 13.49 -6.91
N VAL A 149 -23.47 14.78 -6.91
CA VAL A 149 -22.08 15.27 -6.93
C VAL A 149 -21.74 15.76 -5.52
N PRO A 150 -21.04 14.97 -4.69
CA PRO A 150 -20.67 15.42 -3.36
C PRO A 150 -19.75 16.63 -3.44
N ARG A 151 -19.93 17.59 -2.53
CA ARG A 151 -19.08 18.79 -2.52
C ARG A 151 -17.66 18.41 -2.11
N PRO A 152 -16.60 18.76 -2.88
CA PRO A 152 -15.23 18.54 -2.45
C PRO A 152 -14.93 19.26 -1.12
N TYR A 153 -14.08 18.66 -0.31
CA TYR A 153 -13.56 19.30 0.89
C TYR A 153 -12.26 20.03 0.54
N GLU A 154 -12.14 21.31 0.87
CA GLU A 154 -10.99 22.13 0.46
C GLU A 154 -9.80 22.07 1.43
N ARG A 155 -10.09 21.78 2.70
CA ARG A 155 -9.11 21.74 3.77
C ARG A 155 -8.31 20.43 3.82
N ALA A 156 -7.24 20.41 4.61
CA ALA A 156 -6.48 19.20 4.88
C ALA A 156 -7.27 18.19 5.71
N LEU A 157 -6.90 16.91 5.59
CA LEU A 157 -7.50 15.81 6.33
C LEU A 157 -6.48 15.13 7.25
N ARG A 158 -6.96 14.70 8.41
CA ARG A 158 -6.22 13.86 9.37
C ARG A 158 -6.47 12.38 9.07
N ASN A 159 -6.05 11.95 7.89
CA ASN A 159 -6.15 10.56 7.45
C ASN A 159 -4.93 9.74 7.92
N PRO A 160 -5.09 8.45 8.27
CA PRO A 160 -3.99 7.60 8.75
C PRO A 160 -2.99 7.26 7.62
N LEU A 161 -1.85 6.68 7.99
CA LEU A 161 -0.85 6.13 7.05
C LEU A 161 -0.15 7.14 6.13
N MET A 162 -0.29 8.44 6.39
CA MET A 162 0.36 9.50 5.62
C MET A 162 0.49 10.79 6.44
N GLY A 163 1.24 11.75 5.91
CA GLY A 163 1.26 13.13 6.42
C GLY A 163 2.42 13.43 7.36
N PHE A 164 2.21 14.41 8.22
CA PHE A 164 3.15 14.70 9.29
C PHE A 164 3.28 13.52 10.26
N THR A 165 4.51 13.03 10.40
CA THR A 165 4.88 11.98 11.34
C THR A 165 5.67 12.60 12.48
N THR A 166 5.27 12.33 13.71
CA THR A 166 6.02 12.82 14.90
C THR A 166 7.10 11.84 15.31
N SER A 167 8.04 12.30 16.14
CA SER A 167 8.95 11.42 16.86
C SER A 167 8.45 11.22 18.30
N GLY A 168 8.25 9.96 18.71
CA GLY A 168 8.07 9.62 20.13
C GLY A 168 6.72 9.01 20.52
N ARG A 169 6.62 8.71 21.82
CA ARG A 169 5.61 7.81 22.41
C ARG A 169 4.23 8.44 22.61
N ASN A 170 4.16 9.76 22.74
CA ASN A 170 2.88 10.49 22.80
C ASN A 170 2.80 11.50 21.64
N PRO A 171 2.41 11.04 20.44
CA PRO A 171 2.42 11.88 19.25
C PRO A 171 1.33 12.94 19.36
N GLU A 172 1.69 14.23 19.40
CA GLU A 172 0.75 15.36 19.48
C GLU A 172 0.90 16.28 18.28
N GLY A 173 -0.19 16.93 17.87
CA GLY A 173 -0.21 17.88 16.77
C GLY A 173 -1.50 17.82 15.95
N GLU A 174 -1.81 18.94 15.30
CA GLU A 174 -3.07 19.14 14.57
C GLU A 174 -3.27 18.10 13.48
N TRP A 175 -2.22 17.64 12.80
CA TRP A 175 -2.32 16.74 11.64
C TRP A 175 -1.86 15.31 11.90
N VAL A 176 -1.43 15.02 13.13
CA VAL A 176 -0.66 13.82 13.43
C VAL A 176 -1.55 12.58 13.45
N THR A 177 -1.26 11.66 12.54
CA THR A 177 -1.85 10.32 12.42
C THR A 177 -0.80 9.22 12.26
N LEU A 178 0.48 9.61 12.27
CA LEU A 178 1.65 8.74 12.26
C LEU A 178 2.64 9.14 13.35
N THR A 179 3.29 8.16 13.95
CA THR A 179 4.44 8.36 14.83
C THR A 179 5.58 7.42 14.48
N HIS A 180 6.81 7.90 14.59
CA HIS A 180 7.99 7.08 14.48
C HIS A 180 8.46 6.65 15.87
N HIS A 181 8.83 5.37 16.02
CA HIS A 181 9.33 4.83 17.27
C HIS A 181 10.68 4.14 17.08
N TYR A 182 11.72 4.79 17.56
CA TYR A 182 13.04 4.21 17.75
C TYR A 182 13.00 3.21 18.91
N ILE A 183 13.36 1.96 18.65
CA ILE A 183 13.34 0.86 19.61
C ILE A 183 14.76 0.34 19.78
N ARG A 184 15.25 0.35 21.02
CA ARG A 184 16.55 -0.25 21.36
C ARG A 184 16.42 -1.76 21.27
N TRP A 185 17.38 -2.44 20.64
CA TRP A 185 17.32 -3.90 20.51
C TRP A 185 17.20 -4.58 21.89
N ASN A 186 18.09 -4.28 22.82
CA ASN A 186 18.11 -4.90 24.16
C ASN A 186 16.85 -4.66 25.02
N GLU A 187 16.01 -3.67 24.70
CA GLU A 187 14.73 -3.48 25.40
C GLU A 187 13.75 -4.60 25.05
N ILE A 188 13.69 -4.97 23.77
CA ILE A 188 12.74 -5.97 23.26
C ILE A 188 13.33 -7.39 23.22
N GLU A 189 14.65 -7.51 23.27
CA GLU A 189 15.37 -8.78 23.22
C GLU A 189 16.82 -8.59 23.74
N ASP A 190 17.09 -8.90 25.01
CA ASP A 190 18.43 -8.74 25.64
C ASP A 190 19.28 -10.02 25.58
N ARG A 191 18.63 -11.20 25.55
CA ARG A 191 19.32 -12.50 25.48
C ARG A 191 18.64 -13.44 24.50
N GLU A 192 19.37 -14.43 23.99
CA GLU A 192 18.85 -15.40 23.01
C GLU A 192 17.56 -16.08 23.47
N SER A 193 17.45 -16.34 24.77
CA SER A 193 16.29 -16.94 25.43
C SER A 193 15.04 -16.05 25.46
N ASP A 194 15.15 -14.73 25.23
CA ASP A 194 13.97 -13.86 25.16
C ASP A 194 13.12 -14.25 23.94
N GLY A 195 11.80 -14.33 24.13
CA GLY A 195 10.82 -14.71 23.12
C GLY A 195 10.03 -13.53 22.55
N VAL A 196 9.07 -13.85 21.67
CA VAL A 196 8.16 -12.87 21.05
C VAL A 196 7.27 -12.16 22.07
N GLU A 197 7.05 -12.78 23.22
CA GLU A 197 6.25 -12.28 24.34
C GLU A 197 6.84 -10.98 24.90
N ARG A 198 8.18 -10.88 24.94
CA ARG A 198 8.87 -9.66 25.39
C ARG A 198 8.66 -8.51 24.41
N ILE A 199 8.81 -8.78 23.11
CA ILE A 199 8.57 -7.80 22.04
C ILE A 199 7.11 -7.32 22.10
N ARG A 200 6.16 -8.26 22.21
CA ARG A 200 4.72 -7.97 22.29
C ARG A 200 4.37 -7.14 23.51
N ALA A 201 4.83 -7.54 24.70
CA ALA A 201 4.59 -6.81 25.94
C ALA A 201 5.13 -5.37 25.88
N PHE A 202 6.32 -5.19 25.28
CA PHE A 202 6.86 -3.86 25.02
C PHE A 202 5.94 -3.05 24.10
N CYS A 203 5.59 -3.59 22.92
CA CYS A 203 4.72 -2.93 21.96
C CYS A 203 3.35 -2.57 22.55
N ASP A 204 2.74 -3.49 23.30
CA ASP A 204 1.45 -3.27 23.96
C ASP A 204 1.51 -2.16 24.99
N ALA A 205 2.57 -2.12 25.81
CA ALA A 205 2.78 -1.04 26.76
C ALA A 205 2.98 0.32 26.05
N GLN A 206 3.79 0.35 24.98
CA GLN A 206 4.17 1.59 24.30
C GLN A 206 3.10 2.13 23.37
N TRP A 207 2.26 1.27 22.78
CA TRP A 207 1.34 1.65 21.70
C TRP A 207 -0.15 1.58 22.08
N LYS A 208 -0.47 1.33 23.36
CA LYS A 208 -1.84 1.14 23.86
C LYS A 208 -2.85 2.24 23.47
N GLU A 209 -2.42 3.50 23.39
CA GLU A 209 -3.32 4.64 23.15
C GLU A 209 -3.45 5.00 21.67
N LEU A 210 -2.60 4.47 20.79
CA LEU A 210 -2.61 4.82 19.36
C LEU A 210 -3.94 4.44 18.66
N PRO A 211 -4.55 3.26 18.92
CA PRO A 211 -5.81 2.87 18.27
C PRO A 211 -6.97 3.83 18.53
N LYS A 212 -7.09 4.34 19.77
CA LYS A 212 -8.17 5.27 20.17
C LYS A 212 -8.13 6.61 19.43
N ARG A 213 -6.98 6.95 18.83
CA ARG A 213 -6.70 8.23 18.19
C ARG A 213 -6.56 8.11 16.67
N ASN A 214 -6.77 6.92 16.12
CA ASN A 214 -6.49 6.57 14.72
C ASN A 214 -5.04 6.92 14.30
N VAL A 215 -4.10 6.77 15.23
CA VAL A 215 -2.66 6.97 14.99
C VAL A 215 -2.01 5.62 14.75
N LYS A 216 -1.04 5.54 13.85
CA LYS A 216 -0.24 4.33 13.60
C LYS A 216 1.25 4.59 13.76
N VAL A 217 2.03 3.54 14.02
CA VAL A 217 3.45 3.61 14.33
C VAL A 217 4.33 3.10 13.20
N ILE A 218 5.48 3.74 12.99
CA ILE A 218 6.58 3.26 12.14
C ILE A 218 7.74 2.88 13.08
N PRO A 219 7.87 1.60 13.48
CA PRO A 219 8.97 1.17 14.32
C PRO A 219 10.29 1.03 13.53
N ARG A 220 11.39 1.34 14.21
CA ARG A 220 12.76 1.06 13.76
C ARG A 220 13.56 0.51 14.94
N VAL A 221 14.15 -0.68 14.79
CA VAL A 221 15.11 -1.19 15.77
C VAL A 221 16.49 -0.62 15.50
N TYR A 222 17.21 -0.21 16.54
CA TYR A 222 18.58 0.31 16.42
C TYR A 222 19.49 -0.21 17.54
N LEU A 223 20.80 -0.17 17.27
CA LEU A 223 21.86 -0.60 18.20
C LEU A 223 22.73 0.53 18.72
N HIS A 224 22.75 1.67 18.04
CA HIS A 224 23.67 2.77 18.33
C HIS A 224 22.95 4.11 18.24
N TRP A 225 22.94 4.89 19.31
CA TRP A 225 22.47 6.28 19.34
C TRP A 225 23.64 7.25 19.35
N SER A 226 23.82 8.02 18.27
CA SER A 226 25.07 8.76 18.10
C SER A 226 25.22 10.02 18.95
N LYS A 227 24.14 10.62 19.47
CA LYS A 227 24.27 11.86 20.25
C LYS A 227 25.14 11.65 21.49
N ASP A 228 25.02 10.46 22.09
CA ASP A 228 25.65 10.09 23.36
C ASP A 228 26.59 8.87 23.19
N ASP A 229 26.85 8.44 21.94
CA ASP A 229 27.57 7.20 21.57
C ASP A 229 27.05 5.94 22.28
N GLU A 230 25.78 5.94 22.69
CA GLU A 230 25.18 4.86 23.47
C GLU A 230 24.90 3.63 22.61
N LYS A 231 25.23 2.45 23.16
CA LYS A 231 25.10 1.15 22.49
C LYS A 231 24.07 0.27 23.20
N TYR A 232 23.17 -0.34 22.43
CA TYR A 232 22.01 -1.10 22.94
C TYR A 232 21.97 -2.54 22.41
N TRP A 233 23.13 -3.17 22.38
CA TRP A 233 23.27 -4.56 22.00
C TRP A 233 22.70 -5.48 23.08
N PRO A 234 22.12 -6.63 22.68
CA PRO A 234 21.87 -7.74 23.59
C PRO A 234 23.12 -8.03 24.45
N SER A 235 22.92 -8.31 25.73
CA SER A 235 24.02 -8.52 26.69
C SER A 235 24.90 -9.74 26.36
N ASP A 236 24.41 -10.65 25.51
CA ASP A 236 25.09 -11.85 25.03
C ASP A 236 25.73 -11.70 23.63
N LEU A 237 25.73 -10.50 23.04
CA LEU A 237 26.44 -10.20 21.80
C LEU A 237 27.65 -9.28 22.03
N GLN A 238 28.68 -9.49 21.19
CA GLN A 238 29.82 -8.57 21.12
C GLN A 238 29.37 -7.23 20.53
N LYS A 239 29.61 -6.14 21.28
CA LYS A 239 29.29 -4.77 20.83
C LYS A 239 30.11 -4.39 19.59
N ASP A 240 29.47 -3.64 18.70
CA ASP A 240 30.02 -3.09 17.45
C ASP A 240 30.48 -4.13 16.41
N ASP A 241 30.20 -5.42 16.64
CA ASP A 241 30.45 -6.48 15.66
C ASP A 241 29.20 -6.74 14.79
N TYR A 242 29.06 -5.91 13.75
CA TYR A 242 27.97 -6.01 12.77
C TYR A 242 28.19 -7.09 11.71
N THR A 243 29.26 -7.88 11.80
CA THR A 243 29.70 -8.76 10.70
C THR A 243 29.87 -10.22 11.10
N SER A 244 29.92 -10.56 12.39
CA SER A 244 30.04 -11.96 12.79
C SER A 244 28.82 -12.79 12.45
N GLU A 245 29.07 -14.09 12.29
CA GLU A 245 28.03 -15.09 12.08
C GLU A 245 27.03 -15.12 13.25
N ALA A 246 27.50 -14.91 14.48
CA ALA A 246 26.65 -14.81 15.66
C ALA A 246 25.65 -13.65 15.54
N PHE A 247 26.13 -12.46 15.17
CA PHE A 247 25.27 -11.31 14.90
C PHE A 247 24.29 -11.59 13.75
N GLY A 248 24.76 -12.11 12.62
CA GLY A 248 23.92 -12.42 11.46
C GLY A 248 22.77 -13.36 11.80
N ARG A 249 23.06 -14.48 12.48
CA ARG A 249 22.02 -15.42 12.96
C ARG A 249 21.04 -14.75 13.94
N ARG A 250 21.57 -13.93 14.86
CA ARG A 250 20.78 -13.20 15.86
C ARG A 250 19.85 -12.18 15.22
N ALA A 251 20.33 -11.43 14.22
CA ALA A 251 19.55 -10.46 13.47
C ALA A 251 18.42 -11.13 12.67
N VAL A 252 18.71 -12.21 11.94
CA VAL A 252 17.68 -12.97 11.20
C VAL A 252 16.58 -13.47 12.14
N ARG A 253 16.96 -14.03 13.29
CA ARG A 253 16.01 -14.50 14.29
C ARG A 253 15.15 -13.37 14.86
N LEU A 254 15.77 -12.23 15.22
CA LEU A 254 15.03 -11.06 15.66
C LEU A 254 14.01 -10.66 14.59
N VAL A 255 14.46 -10.48 13.33
CA VAL A 255 13.59 -10.02 12.23
C VAL A 255 12.39 -10.94 12.02
N LYS A 256 12.59 -12.26 12.08
CA LYS A 256 11.48 -13.23 12.04
C LYS A 256 10.47 -12.99 13.18
N ARG A 257 10.96 -12.83 14.40
CA ARG A 257 10.13 -12.52 15.58
C ARG A 257 9.42 -11.17 15.45
N LEU A 258 10.07 -10.17 14.87
CA LEU A 258 9.44 -8.88 14.56
C LEU A 258 8.31 -9.07 13.53
N GLY A 259 8.50 -9.89 12.49
CA GLY A 259 7.45 -10.23 11.53
C GLY A 259 6.22 -10.86 12.21
N GLU A 260 6.44 -11.84 13.09
CA GLU A 260 5.38 -12.50 13.87
C GLU A 260 4.56 -11.51 14.73
N VAL A 261 5.20 -10.47 15.27
CA VAL A 261 4.54 -9.48 16.13
C VAL A 261 3.98 -8.29 15.34
N TRP A 262 4.65 -7.82 14.29
CA TRP A 262 4.35 -6.54 13.63
C TRP A 262 3.64 -6.67 12.28
N ASP A 263 3.82 -7.76 11.52
CA ASP A 263 3.35 -7.81 10.12
C ASP A 263 1.81 -7.73 10.01
N HIS A 264 1.10 -8.25 11.02
CA HIS A 264 -0.36 -8.16 11.11
C HIS A 264 -0.85 -7.24 12.24
N ASP A 265 0.04 -6.55 12.94
CA ASP A 265 -0.36 -5.61 13.98
C ASP A 265 -1.04 -4.37 13.35
N PRO A 266 -2.32 -4.08 13.67
CA PRO A 266 -3.02 -2.95 13.08
C PRO A 266 -2.45 -1.59 13.48
N ARG A 267 -1.65 -1.53 14.57
CA ARG A 267 -0.97 -0.31 15.01
C ARG A 267 0.19 0.05 14.10
N VAL A 268 0.83 -0.93 13.47
CA VAL A 268 2.02 -0.70 12.62
C VAL A 268 1.58 -0.17 11.26
N ALA A 269 2.02 1.04 10.92
CA ALA A 269 1.80 1.67 9.61
C ALA A 269 2.73 1.10 8.55
N PHE A 270 4.03 1.10 8.84
CA PHE A 270 5.13 0.68 7.98
C PHE A 270 6.30 0.24 8.87
N VAL A 271 7.33 -0.39 8.31
CA VAL A 271 8.53 -0.79 9.06
C VAL A 271 9.75 -0.14 8.44
N GLU A 272 10.63 0.44 9.26
CA GLU A 272 11.93 0.91 8.81
C GLU A 272 12.99 -0.11 9.20
N LEU A 273 13.68 -0.65 8.20
CA LEU A 273 14.84 -1.51 8.43
C LEU A 273 15.94 -0.65 9.04
N GLY A 274 16.36 -1.01 10.25
CA GLY A 274 17.43 -0.34 10.97
C GLY A 274 18.60 -1.28 11.26
N LEU A 275 18.94 -1.44 12.55
CA LEU A 275 20.04 -2.26 13.08
C LEU A 275 21.43 -1.69 12.82
N PHE A 276 21.77 -1.39 11.56
CA PHE A 276 23.14 -1.05 11.18
C PHE A 276 23.47 0.41 11.40
N GLY A 277 24.57 0.67 12.10
CA GLY A 277 25.13 2.01 12.21
C GLY A 277 24.34 2.94 13.13
N LYS A 278 24.78 4.20 13.13
CA LYS A 278 24.20 5.26 13.96
C LYS A 278 22.72 5.44 13.64
N TRP A 279 21.87 5.48 14.67
CA TRP A 279 20.40 5.56 14.60
C TRP A 279 19.73 4.43 13.77
N GLY A 280 20.47 3.36 13.47
CA GLY A 280 20.05 2.33 12.52
C GLY A 280 20.02 2.81 11.07
N GLU A 281 20.84 3.81 10.70
CA GLU A 281 20.77 4.49 9.41
C GLU A 281 21.75 4.02 8.35
N HIS A 282 22.30 2.82 8.53
CA HIS A 282 23.19 2.17 7.57
C HIS A 282 24.47 2.98 7.31
N HIS A 283 24.94 3.73 8.31
CA HIS A 283 26.22 4.44 8.25
C HIS A 283 26.92 4.41 9.59
N SER A 284 28.25 4.39 9.55
CA SER A 284 29.11 4.36 10.73
C SER A 284 28.76 3.22 11.73
N PRO A 285 28.81 1.93 11.30
CA PRO A 285 29.18 1.45 9.95
C PRO A 285 27.97 1.24 9.01
N SER A 286 28.26 1.12 7.72
CA SER A 286 27.31 0.64 6.72
C SER A 286 27.28 -0.89 6.68
N PRO A 287 26.14 -1.53 6.37
CA PRO A 287 26.07 -2.98 6.24
C PRO A 287 26.90 -3.45 5.03
N THR A 288 27.67 -4.53 5.21
CA THR A 288 28.36 -5.22 4.12
C THR A 288 27.34 -5.79 3.13
N SER A 289 27.74 -6.06 1.88
CA SER A 289 26.85 -6.66 0.89
C SER A 289 26.29 -8.03 1.33
N GLU A 290 27.05 -8.78 2.12
CA GLU A 290 26.59 -10.04 2.71
C GLU A 290 25.46 -9.80 3.73
N MET A 291 25.65 -8.85 4.65
CA MET A 291 24.63 -8.50 5.63
C MET A 291 23.38 -7.89 4.98
N GLN A 292 23.55 -7.11 3.90
CA GLN A 292 22.41 -6.62 3.14
C GLN A 292 21.58 -7.76 2.54
N ARG A 293 22.23 -8.78 1.97
CA ARG A 293 21.52 -9.96 1.44
C ARG A 293 20.84 -10.75 2.54
N LEU A 294 21.55 -11.01 3.64
CA LEU A 294 21.05 -11.82 4.75
C LEU A 294 19.86 -11.15 5.46
N VAL A 295 20.04 -9.92 5.93
CA VAL A 295 19.00 -9.20 6.70
C VAL A 295 17.89 -8.71 5.77
N GLY A 296 18.22 -8.27 4.55
CA GLY A 296 17.22 -7.91 3.56
C GLY A 296 16.32 -9.09 3.19
N GLY A 297 16.88 -10.29 3.03
CA GLY A 297 16.13 -11.52 2.81
C GLY A 297 15.19 -11.82 3.98
N ALA A 298 15.69 -11.72 5.21
CA ALA A 298 14.88 -11.93 6.42
C ALA A 298 13.71 -10.93 6.50
N PHE A 299 13.93 -9.65 6.24
CA PHE A 299 12.84 -8.65 6.23
C PHE A 299 11.82 -8.92 5.11
N LYS A 300 12.29 -9.33 3.93
CA LYS A 300 11.42 -9.67 2.80
C LYS A 300 10.51 -10.87 3.11
N GLU A 301 11.03 -11.87 3.83
CA GLU A 301 10.28 -13.04 4.26
C GLU A 301 9.33 -12.72 5.42
N ALA A 302 9.81 -11.96 6.42
CA ALA A 302 9.07 -11.68 7.65
C ALA A 302 7.90 -10.69 7.46
N PHE A 303 7.96 -9.82 6.44
CA PHE A 303 6.96 -8.77 6.21
C PHE A 303 6.27 -8.94 4.85
N ALA A 304 5.25 -9.79 4.82
CA ALA A 304 4.43 -10.03 3.64
C ALA A 304 3.35 -8.94 3.46
N VAL A 305 2.86 -8.38 4.57
CA VAL A 305 1.79 -7.39 4.59
C VAL A 305 2.33 -5.96 4.73
N LYS A 306 3.15 -5.69 5.74
CA LYS A 306 3.69 -4.34 6.03
C LYS A 306 4.75 -3.96 5.02
N ARG A 307 4.77 -2.67 4.71
CA ARG A 307 5.77 -2.11 3.80
C ARG A 307 7.05 -1.78 4.57
N VAL A 308 8.17 -2.30 4.08
CA VAL A 308 9.52 -2.06 4.62
C VAL A 308 10.22 -0.98 3.80
N SER A 309 10.94 -0.07 4.47
CA SER A 309 11.83 0.90 3.82
C SER A 309 13.26 0.87 4.38
N VAL A 310 14.19 1.39 3.59
CA VAL A 310 15.63 1.53 3.89
C VAL A 310 16.11 2.93 3.53
N ARG A 311 17.28 3.37 4.03
CA ARG A 311 17.77 4.73 3.80
C ARG A 311 18.10 5.02 2.33
N HIS A 312 18.96 4.19 1.75
CA HIS A 312 19.50 4.37 0.41
C HIS A 312 18.97 3.29 -0.53
N ALA A 313 17.65 3.19 -0.69
CA ALA A 313 16.99 2.11 -1.45
C ALA A 313 17.44 1.97 -2.93
N TRP A 314 18.14 2.97 -3.46
CA TRP A 314 18.71 2.97 -4.81
C TRP A 314 20.08 2.29 -4.92
N ILE A 315 20.77 2.01 -3.79
CA ILE A 315 22.11 1.40 -3.79
C ILE A 315 22.30 0.34 -2.69
N GLU A 316 21.50 0.38 -1.62
CA GLU A 316 21.47 -0.61 -0.56
C GLU A 316 20.17 -1.41 -0.59
N PHE A 317 20.23 -2.71 -0.28
CA PHE A 317 19.06 -3.59 -0.22
C PHE A 317 18.20 -3.58 -1.50
N THR A 318 18.83 -3.42 -2.66
CA THR A 318 18.16 -3.17 -3.96
C THR A 318 17.24 -4.30 -4.41
N ASP A 319 17.56 -5.54 -4.03
CA ASP A 319 16.92 -6.76 -4.54
C ASP A 319 15.57 -7.08 -3.89
N PHE A 320 15.16 -6.34 -2.86
CA PHE A 320 14.04 -6.75 -1.98
C PHE A 320 12.71 -6.02 -2.22
N GLY A 321 12.69 -4.97 -3.05
CA GLY A 321 11.45 -4.21 -3.28
C GLY A 321 11.09 -3.23 -2.15
N PHE A 322 12.03 -2.89 -1.28
CA PHE A 322 11.80 -1.94 -0.17
C PHE A 322 11.59 -0.49 -0.64
N GLY A 323 10.81 0.26 0.13
CA GLY A 323 10.63 1.69 -0.02
C GLY A 323 11.86 2.45 0.46
N ALA A 324 11.77 3.78 0.48
CA ALA A 324 12.86 4.63 0.93
C ALA A 324 12.44 5.50 2.11
N TYR A 325 13.32 5.63 3.10
CA TYR A 325 13.30 6.75 4.02
C TYR A 325 14.51 7.64 3.78
N TRP A 326 14.34 8.95 3.61
CA TRP A 326 15.44 9.88 3.39
C TRP A 326 15.53 10.86 4.57
N ASP A 327 16.63 10.80 5.31
CA ASP A 327 16.90 11.47 6.59
C ASP A 327 17.22 12.97 6.49
N SER A 328 17.29 13.53 5.27
CA SER A 328 17.37 14.98 5.06
C SER A 328 16.59 15.36 3.81
N TRP A 329 15.33 14.94 3.79
CA TRP A 329 14.36 15.24 2.76
C TRP A 329 14.36 16.73 2.39
N ALA A 330 14.38 16.99 1.08
CA ALA A 330 14.44 18.32 0.49
C ALA A 330 15.65 19.17 0.88
N HIS A 331 16.64 18.62 1.59
CA HIS A 331 17.85 19.35 1.94
C HIS A 331 18.62 19.71 0.67
N TYR A 332 18.96 21.00 0.52
CA TYR A 332 19.47 21.58 -0.72
C TYR A 332 20.63 20.79 -1.34
N GLN A 333 21.61 20.39 -0.52
CA GLN A 333 22.79 19.66 -0.99
C GLN A 333 22.56 18.16 -1.24
N GLN A 334 21.46 17.58 -0.76
CA GLN A 334 21.14 16.17 -0.98
C GLN A 334 20.12 15.94 -2.10
N MET A 335 19.55 17.01 -2.66
CA MET A 335 18.62 16.90 -3.78
C MET A 335 19.23 16.20 -5.00
N TRP A 336 20.49 16.47 -5.34
CA TRP A 336 21.17 15.78 -6.44
C TRP A 336 21.61 14.34 -6.07
N PRO A 337 22.35 14.07 -4.98
CA PRO A 337 22.83 12.72 -4.71
C PRO A 337 21.74 11.78 -4.17
N HIS A 338 20.65 12.29 -3.58
CA HIS A 338 19.59 11.48 -2.96
C HIS A 338 18.25 11.68 -3.69
N GLY A 339 17.76 12.92 -3.78
CA GLY A 339 16.47 13.23 -4.41
C GLY A 339 16.39 12.73 -5.87
N LYS A 340 17.41 13.03 -6.68
CA LYS A 340 17.50 12.54 -8.07
C LYS A 340 17.61 11.02 -8.14
N LYS A 341 18.35 10.38 -7.22
CA LYS A 341 18.48 8.92 -7.16
C LYS A 341 17.18 8.23 -6.79
N LEU A 342 16.41 8.81 -5.88
CA LEU A 342 15.08 8.32 -5.56
C LEU A 342 14.11 8.50 -6.73
N ALA A 343 14.17 9.62 -7.46
CA ALA A 343 13.40 9.82 -8.68
C ALA A 343 13.76 8.80 -9.77
N GLU A 344 15.07 8.52 -9.98
CA GLU A 344 15.55 7.49 -10.91
C GLU A 344 15.05 6.09 -10.52
N LEU A 345 15.10 5.73 -9.24
CA LEU A 345 14.53 4.48 -8.73
C LEU A 345 13.03 4.39 -9.02
N ASN A 346 12.27 5.46 -8.74
CA ASN A 346 10.84 5.53 -9.00
C ASN A 346 10.51 5.40 -10.49
N ALA A 347 11.25 6.08 -11.36
CA ALA A 347 11.07 6.00 -12.80
C ALA A 347 11.42 4.61 -13.35
N ALA A 348 12.51 4.00 -12.87
CA ALA A 348 12.96 2.70 -13.34
C ALA A 348 12.08 1.53 -12.85
N THR A 349 11.49 1.67 -11.65
CA THR A 349 10.82 0.53 -10.98
C THR A 349 9.36 0.73 -10.61
N GLY A 350 8.86 1.95 -10.67
CA GLY A 350 7.55 2.28 -10.12
C GLY A 350 7.45 2.00 -8.61
N ARG A 351 8.57 2.04 -7.87
CA ARG A 351 8.64 1.62 -6.45
C ARG A 351 7.54 2.25 -5.59
N TRP A 352 7.29 3.55 -5.77
CA TRP A 352 6.23 4.29 -5.09
C TRP A 352 4.81 3.71 -5.24
N ARG A 353 4.55 2.88 -6.25
CA ARG A 353 3.24 2.23 -6.44
C ARG A 353 3.01 1.07 -5.47
N THR A 354 4.08 0.45 -5.01
CA THR A 354 4.04 -0.80 -4.23
C THR A 354 4.61 -0.65 -2.82
N ASN A 355 5.36 0.43 -2.58
CA ASN A 355 5.98 0.72 -1.30
C ASN A 355 6.07 2.23 -1.07
N TYR A 356 6.19 2.65 0.19
CA TYR A 356 6.13 4.06 0.55
C TYR A 356 7.48 4.76 0.40
N MET A 357 7.42 6.06 0.12
CA MET A 357 8.55 6.98 0.20
C MET A 357 8.29 7.96 1.33
N GLY A 358 9.27 8.19 2.18
CA GLY A 358 9.15 9.15 3.29
C GLY A 358 10.51 9.53 3.83
N GLY A 359 10.54 10.08 5.04
CA GLY A 359 11.80 10.47 5.67
C GLY A 359 11.65 11.59 6.68
N GLU A 360 12.73 12.37 6.84
CA GLU A 360 12.86 13.46 7.80
C GLU A 360 13.39 14.69 7.08
N THR A 361 12.93 15.89 7.45
CA THR A 361 13.66 17.11 7.10
C THR A 361 14.77 17.34 8.13
N ALA A 362 15.94 17.82 7.69
CA ALA A 362 17.05 18.15 8.57
C ALA A 362 17.28 19.67 8.62
N TYR A 363 17.61 20.18 9.80
CA TYR A 363 17.72 21.63 10.10
C TYR A 363 19.03 21.99 10.83
N ASP A 364 19.98 21.06 10.89
CA ASP A 364 21.12 21.12 11.79
C ASP A 364 22.47 20.91 11.09
N TRP A 365 22.49 20.70 9.77
CA TRP A 365 23.72 20.46 9.04
C TRP A 365 23.65 20.94 7.58
N GLY A 366 24.80 21.29 6.99
CA GLY A 366 24.89 21.66 5.58
C GLY A 366 24.21 23.00 5.25
N GLN A 367 23.65 23.11 4.05
CA GLN A 367 22.94 24.30 3.56
C GLN A 367 21.43 24.26 3.84
N TRP A 368 21.04 23.78 5.02
CA TRP A 368 19.65 23.71 5.48
C TRP A 368 18.91 25.05 5.38
N LYS A 369 19.60 26.17 5.62
CA LYS A 369 19.04 27.53 5.47
C LYS A 369 18.60 27.89 4.06
N ILE A 370 19.10 27.21 3.04
CA ILE A 370 18.62 27.38 1.66
C ILE A 370 17.36 26.55 1.45
N GLN A 371 17.44 25.25 1.76
CA GLN A 371 16.31 24.35 1.88
C GLN A 371 16.67 23.25 2.88
N PRO A 372 15.77 22.86 3.80
CA PRO A 372 14.34 23.19 3.82
C PRO A 372 13.94 24.48 4.55
N GLY A 373 14.88 25.33 4.96
CA GLY A 373 14.64 26.56 5.73
C GLY A 373 15.20 26.48 7.15
N ASP A 374 15.03 27.53 7.94
CA ASP A 374 15.75 27.69 9.21
C ASP A 374 15.29 26.70 10.31
N ASN A 375 14.04 26.24 10.25
CA ASN A 375 13.44 25.31 11.20
C ASN A 375 12.08 24.83 10.62
N PRO A 376 11.39 23.87 11.26
CA PRO A 376 10.09 23.41 10.81
C PRO A 376 9.04 24.51 10.61
N THR A 377 9.01 25.51 11.48
CA THR A 377 8.09 26.66 11.37
C THR A 377 8.40 27.46 10.11
N ASP A 378 9.67 27.77 9.88
CA ASP A 378 10.13 28.49 8.69
C ASP A 378 9.80 27.74 7.39
N SER A 379 10.04 26.42 7.35
CA SER A 379 9.70 25.56 6.22
C SER A 379 8.24 25.66 5.78
N VAL A 380 7.32 25.86 6.73
CA VAL A 380 5.89 25.96 6.43
C VAL A 380 5.42 27.41 6.28
N THR A 381 6.05 28.38 6.93
CA THR A 381 5.64 29.80 6.83
C THR A 381 6.17 30.48 5.58
N ASP A 382 7.45 30.28 5.24
CA ASP A 382 8.06 30.92 4.08
C ASP A 382 7.53 30.28 2.79
N PRO A 383 6.98 31.06 1.84
CA PRO A 383 6.44 30.50 0.60
C PRO A 383 7.47 29.74 -0.24
N ALA A 384 8.71 30.19 -0.33
CA ALA A 384 9.74 29.55 -1.14
C ALA A 384 10.14 28.18 -0.55
N HIS A 385 10.32 28.10 0.78
CA HIS A 385 10.59 26.83 1.44
C HIS A 385 9.38 25.88 1.37
N ARG A 386 8.17 26.39 1.65
CA ARG A 386 6.94 25.59 1.60
C ARG A 386 6.68 25.03 0.22
N GLU A 387 6.80 25.84 -0.83
CA GLU A 387 6.61 25.40 -2.21
C GLU A 387 7.68 24.38 -2.62
N PHE A 388 8.92 24.55 -2.19
CA PHE A 388 9.98 23.59 -2.43
C PHE A 388 9.64 22.22 -1.81
N ILE A 389 9.22 22.20 -0.54
CA ILE A 389 8.74 20.99 0.14
C ILE A 389 7.58 20.35 -0.64
N VAL A 390 6.54 21.11 -1.00
CA VAL A 390 5.38 20.60 -1.75
C VAL A 390 5.81 19.99 -3.08
N ASN A 391 6.73 20.64 -3.81
CA ASN A 391 7.23 20.12 -5.07
C ASN A 391 8.02 18.82 -4.89
N THR A 392 8.87 18.70 -3.85
CA THR A 392 9.56 17.43 -3.56
C THR A 392 8.58 16.31 -3.20
N ILE A 393 7.52 16.61 -2.44
CA ILE A 393 6.47 15.64 -2.09
C ILE A 393 5.79 15.12 -3.35
N ARG A 394 5.40 16.02 -4.26
CA ARG A 394 4.73 15.69 -5.52
C ARG A 394 5.63 14.91 -6.48
N TRP A 395 6.91 15.28 -6.56
CA TRP A 395 7.91 14.67 -7.44
C TRP A 395 8.32 13.27 -7.03
N LEU A 396 8.48 13.03 -5.73
CA LEU A 396 9.01 11.76 -5.21
C LEU A 396 7.93 10.84 -4.65
N HIS A 397 6.65 11.19 -4.81
CA HIS A 397 5.50 10.46 -4.26
C HIS A 397 5.59 10.28 -2.73
N CYS A 398 5.92 11.37 -2.02
CA CYS A 398 6.12 11.31 -0.58
C CYS A 398 4.83 11.00 0.17
N THR A 399 4.89 9.99 1.03
CA THR A 399 3.80 9.52 1.87
C THR A 399 3.77 10.23 3.21
N GLN A 400 4.94 10.44 3.83
CA GLN A 400 5.04 11.04 5.17
C GLN A 400 6.40 11.69 5.40
N LEU A 401 6.44 12.73 6.25
CA LEU A 401 7.68 13.34 6.75
C LEU A 401 7.64 13.60 8.25
N ARG A 402 8.78 13.40 8.91
CA ARG A 402 9.05 13.83 10.29
C ARG A 402 9.99 15.04 10.35
N TRP A 403 10.15 15.56 11.58
CA TRP A 403 10.83 16.82 11.94
C TRP A 403 10.11 18.08 11.46
N ILE A 404 9.69 18.16 10.20
CA ILE A 404 8.82 19.24 9.71
C ILE A 404 7.48 19.31 10.48
N SER A 405 7.07 18.22 11.13
CA SER A 405 5.92 18.17 12.04
C SER A 405 6.07 19.05 13.29
N ASN A 406 7.29 19.44 13.66
CA ASN A 406 7.60 20.19 14.87
C ASN A 406 7.49 21.72 14.66
N TYR A 407 6.72 22.16 13.66
CA TYR A 407 6.40 23.56 13.47
C TYR A 407 5.65 24.10 14.70
N ASP A 408 5.77 25.40 14.95
CA ASP A 408 5.05 26.05 16.04
C ASP A 408 3.55 26.10 15.74
N ALA A 409 2.79 25.18 16.33
CA ALA A 409 1.35 25.11 16.18
C ALA A 409 0.59 26.30 16.81
N LYS A 410 1.26 27.19 17.56
CA LYS A 410 0.65 28.45 18.02
C LYS A 410 0.76 29.57 16.99
N ASN A 411 1.63 29.41 15.99
CA ASN A 411 1.78 30.36 14.90
C ASN A 411 0.74 30.08 13.80
N GLU A 412 -0.19 31.02 13.60
CA GLU A 412 -1.28 30.88 12.64
C GLU A 412 -0.78 30.68 11.19
N LYS A 413 0.23 31.45 10.76
CA LYS A 413 0.84 31.27 9.43
C LYS A 413 1.47 29.90 9.28
N ALA A 414 2.06 29.38 10.35
CA ALA A 414 2.65 28.04 10.33
C ALA A 414 1.58 26.95 10.21
N ARG A 415 0.44 27.10 10.90
CA ARG A 415 -0.71 26.20 10.76
C ARG A 415 -1.29 26.22 9.34
N GLU A 416 -1.50 27.40 8.76
CA GLU A 416 -1.97 27.57 7.38
C GLU A 416 -1.00 26.93 6.37
N GLY A 417 0.30 27.19 6.55
CA GLY A 417 1.35 26.59 5.74
C GLY A 417 1.40 25.06 5.88
N ALA A 418 1.29 24.55 7.10
CA ALA A 418 1.25 23.13 7.38
C ALA A 418 0.01 22.46 6.77
N GLU A 419 -1.15 23.13 6.75
CA GLU A 419 -2.34 22.65 6.06
C GLU A 419 -2.11 22.47 4.55
N ILE A 420 -1.39 23.40 3.90
CA ILE A 420 -1.00 23.27 2.49
C ILE A 420 -0.11 22.03 2.29
N VAL A 421 0.92 21.86 3.12
CA VAL A 421 1.84 20.70 3.05
C VAL A 421 1.10 19.39 3.34
N GLN A 422 0.20 19.37 4.32
CA GLN A 422 -0.60 18.19 4.68
C GLN A 422 -1.47 17.70 3.51
N ARG A 423 -2.01 18.61 2.70
CA ARG A 423 -2.78 18.25 1.48
C ARG A 423 -1.92 17.65 0.37
N ALA A 424 -0.60 17.87 0.39
CA ALA A 424 0.32 17.34 -0.61
C ALA A 424 0.69 15.88 -0.34
N PHE A 425 0.79 15.47 0.93
CA PHE A 425 1.20 14.11 1.27
C PHE A 425 0.24 13.02 0.80
N GLY A 426 0.80 11.84 0.55
CA GLY A 426 0.04 10.59 0.59
C GLY A 426 -1.15 10.58 -0.36
N TYR A 427 -2.24 9.96 0.07
CA TYR A 427 -3.45 9.85 -0.73
C TYR A 427 -4.46 10.94 -0.36
N ARG A 428 -5.27 11.37 -1.34
CA ARG A 428 -6.42 12.26 -1.14
C ARG A 428 -7.56 11.87 -2.08
N PHE A 429 -8.49 11.06 -1.60
CA PHE A 429 -9.59 10.52 -2.41
C PHE A 429 -10.78 11.47 -2.49
N VAL A 430 -10.99 12.09 -3.64
CA VAL A 430 -12.15 12.95 -3.91
C VAL A 430 -13.24 12.10 -4.56
N LEU A 431 -14.44 12.08 -3.98
CA LEU A 431 -15.63 11.53 -4.65
C LEU A 431 -16.13 12.54 -5.68
N GLU A 432 -16.16 12.17 -6.95
CA GLU A 432 -16.55 13.06 -8.05
C GLU A 432 -18.04 12.93 -8.38
N GLU A 433 -18.59 11.71 -8.35
CA GLU A 433 -20.00 11.41 -8.56
C GLU A 433 -20.37 10.17 -7.74
N VAL A 434 -21.58 10.14 -7.19
CA VAL A 434 -22.19 8.95 -6.60
C VAL A 434 -23.55 8.75 -7.24
N ARG A 435 -23.84 7.53 -7.67
CA ARG A 435 -25.13 7.11 -8.20
C ARG A 435 -25.68 5.99 -7.34
N PHE A 436 -26.97 6.02 -7.04
CA PHE A 436 -27.59 4.95 -6.27
C PHE A 436 -29.06 4.74 -6.61
N THR A 437 -29.58 3.55 -6.33
CA THR A 437 -31.01 3.23 -6.44
C THR A 437 -31.76 3.87 -5.26
N PRO A 438 -32.63 4.87 -5.49
CA PRO A 438 -33.27 5.60 -4.38
C PRO A 438 -34.40 4.79 -3.71
N ARG A 439 -34.96 3.78 -4.37
CA ARG A 439 -36.06 2.95 -3.86
C ARG A 439 -35.77 1.47 -4.01
N VAL A 440 -35.93 0.72 -2.93
CA VAL A 440 -35.69 -0.72 -2.87
C VAL A 440 -37.02 -1.40 -2.51
N GLU A 441 -37.69 -1.95 -3.52
CA GLU A 441 -38.99 -2.61 -3.38
C GLU A 441 -39.00 -3.97 -4.11
N GLY A 442 -39.76 -4.93 -3.60
CA GLY A 442 -39.87 -6.26 -4.22
C GLY A 442 -38.52 -6.96 -4.37
N GLN A 443 -38.12 -7.22 -5.61
CA GLN A 443 -36.83 -7.85 -5.98
C GLN A 443 -35.74 -6.83 -6.34
N ALA A 444 -36.03 -5.52 -6.31
CA ALA A 444 -35.05 -4.50 -6.61
C ALA A 444 -33.92 -4.52 -5.56
N LYS A 445 -32.69 -4.34 -6.03
CA LYS A 445 -31.50 -4.25 -5.19
C LYS A 445 -31.07 -2.81 -5.03
N LEU A 446 -30.37 -2.51 -3.94
CA LEU A 446 -29.69 -1.25 -3.77
C LEU A 446 -28.42 -1.26 -4.63
N GLY A 447 -28.48 -0.70 -5.84
CA GLY A 447 -27.29 -0.39 -6.63
C GLY A 447 -26.58 0.84 -6.06
N VAL A 448 -25.26 0.77 -5.92
CA VAL A 448 -24.42 1.93 -5.55
C VAL A 448 -23.21 1.96 -6.46
N GLU A 449 -23.01 3.09 -7.13
CA GLU A 449 -21.86 3.37 -7.96
C GLU A 449 -21.23 4.69 -7.51
N PHE A 450 -19.90 4.79 -7.57
CA PHE A 450 -19.23 6.07 -7.37
C PHE A 450 -17.96 6.17 -8.19
N SER A 451 -17.56 7.40 -8.48
CA SER A 451 -16.29 7.73 -9.08
C SER A 451 -15.40 8.44 -8.07
N VAL A 452 -14.12 8.05 -8.04
CA VAL A 452 -13.13 8.54 -7.08
C VAL A 452 -11.82 8.87 -7.77
N ARG A 453 -11.21 9.99 -7.41
CA ARG A 453 -9.87 10.40 -7.89
C ARG A 453 -8.93 10.61 -6.72
N ASN A 454 -7.71 10.10 -6.82
CA ASN A 454 -6.65 10.41 -5.86
C ASN A 454 -5.90 11.68 -6.28
N THR A 455 -6.14 12.80 -5.60
CA THR A 455 -5.47 14.08 -5.84
C THR A 455 -4.23 14.29 -4.94
N GLY A 456 -3.86 13.27 -4.16
CA GLY A 456 -2.65 13.25 -3.35
C GLY A 456 -1.39 12.98 -4.17
N SER A 457 -0.28 12.71 -3.51
CA SER A 457 1.02 12.39 -4.11
C SER A 457 1.41 10.93 -4.07
N ALA A 458 0.77 10.08 -3.26
CA ALA A 458 1.09 8.66 -3.14
C ALA A 458 -0.18 7.78 -3.11
N PRO A 459 -0.06 6.47 -3.40
CA PRO A 459 -1.13 5.50 -3.22
C PRO A 459 -1.51 5.29 -1.74
N PHE A 460 -2.62 4.59 -1.55
CA PHE A 460 -2.90 3.88 -0.32
C PHE A 460 -2.31 2.45 -0.45
N TYR A 461 -1.53 1.97 0.53
CA TYR A 461 -0.72 0.75 0.36
C TYR A 461 -1.35 -0.56 0.87
N TYR A 462 -2.53 -0.47 1.48
CA TYR A 462 -3.23 -1.58 2.12
C TYR A 462 -4.62 -1.80 1.53
N ASP A 463 -5.08 -3.05 1.56
CA ASP A 463 -6.38 -3.42 1.02
C ASP A 463 -7.48 -3.17 2.07
N TRP A 464 -7.91 -1.90 2.18
CA TRP A 464 -8.92 -1.48 3.15
C TRP A 464 -10.31 -1.49 2.52
N PRO A 465 -11.30 -2.15 3.14
CA PRO A 465 -12.64 -2.27 2.59
C PRO A 465 -13.34 -0.91 2.45
N VAL A 466 -14.09 -0.77 1.36
CA VAL A 466 -15.09 0.30 1.21
C VAL A 466 -16.44 -0.23 1.65
N GLU A 467 -17.16 0.54 2.45
CA GLU A 467 -18.48 0.22 2.99
C GLU A 467 -19.56 1.12 2.39
N ALA A 468 -20.68 0.53 2.02
CA ALA A 468 -21.97 1.20 1.91
C ALA A 468 -22.79 0.88 3.17
N ALA A 469 -23.42 1.89 3.76
CA ALA A 469 -24.26 1.71 4.95
C ALA A 469 -25.55 2.52 4.87
N LEU A 470 -26.62 1.94 5.41
CA LEU A 470 -27.89 2.62 5.65
C LEU A 470 -27.94 3.00 7.13
N LEU A 471 -28.12 4.29 7.40
CA LEU A 471 -28.23 4.83 8.75
C LEU A 471 -29.69 5.20 9.04
N ASP A 472 -30.10 4.98 10.28
CA ASP A 472 -31.33 5.54 10.79
C ASP A 472 -31.25 7.09 10.76
N PRO A 473 -32.24 7.79 10.18
CA PRO A 473 -32.15 9.24 9.97
C PRO A 473 -32.20 10.05 11.27
N GLY A 474 -32.80 9.53 12.35
CA GLY A 474 -32.90 10.22 13.63
C GLY A 474 -31.65 10.09 14.48
N THR A 475 -31.17 8.86 14.65
CA THR A 475 -30.01 8.52 15.50
C THR A 475 -28.68 8.62 14.76
N LYS A 476 -28.71 8.63 13.42
CA LYS A 476 -27.52 8.55 12.53
C LYS A 476 -26.67 7.30 12.78
N GLN A 477 -27.23 6.27 13.40
CA GLN A 477 -26.54 5.00 13.62
C GLN A 477 -26.77 4.03 12.45
N PRO A 478 -25.77 3.22 12.07
CA PRO A 478 -25.95 2.22 11.02
C PRO A 478 -26.99 1.18 11.43
N VAL A 479 -28.01 0.97 10.59
CA VAL A 479 -28.97 -0.14 10.71
C VAL A 479 -28.67 -1.27 9.72
N TRP A 480 -27.87 -0.99 8.69
CA TRP A 480 -27.33 -1.97 7.77
C TRP A 480 -26.00 -1.50 7.18
N LYS A 481 -25.11 -2.46 6.89
CA LYS A 481 -23.77 -2.23 6.35
C LYS A 481 -23.38 -3.38 5.43
N ALA A 482 -22.69 -3.08 4.34
CA ALA A 482 -22.01 -4.08 3.50
C ALA A 482 -20.76 -3.49 2.86
N THR A 483 -19.78 -4.34 2.59
CA THR A 483 -18.56 -3.96 1.87
C THR A 483 -18.67 -4.26 0.39
N PHE A 484 -18.11 -3.39 -0.44
CA PHE A 484 -17.97 -3.64 -1.87
C PHE A 484 -17.03 -4.83 -2.12
N ARG A 485 -17.42 -5.79 -2.97
CA ARG A 485 -16.71 -7.07 -3.12
C ARG A 485 -15.45 -7.01 -3.98
N ASN A 486 -15.43 -6.15 -4.99
CA ASN A 486 -14.39 -6.09 -6.03
C ASN A 486 -13.73 -4.72 -6.09
N VAL A 487 -13.31 -4.18 -4.94
CA VAL A 487 -12.67 -2.87 -4.84
C VAL A 487 -11.32 -3.00 -4.19
N ASP A 488 -10.28 -2.56 -4.90
CA ASP A 488 -8.93 -2.44 -4.38
C ASP A 488 -8.50 -0.97 -4.41
N ILE A 489 -8.54 -0.32 -3.25
CA ILE A 489 -8.23 1.11 -3.15
C ILE A 489 -6.75 1.43 -3.39
N ARG A 490 -5.87 0.42 -3.41
CA ARG A 490 -4.45 0.58 -3.76
C ARG A 490 -4.29 0.94 -5.24
N THR A 491 -5.27 0.61 -6.06
CA THR A 491 -5.29 0.93 -7.50
C THR A 491 -5.76 2.36 -7.81
N TRP A 492 -6.21 3.11 -6.79
CA TRP A 492 -6.58 4.52 -6.90
C TRP A 492 -5.32 5.39 -6.86
N LEU A 493 -4.53 5.30 -7.93
CA LEU A 493 -3.22 5.94 -8.04
C LEU A 493 -3.33 7.47 -8.19
N PRO A 494 -2.40 8.24 -7.60
CA PRO A 494 -2.26 9.68 -7.84
C PRO A 494 -1.76 9.96 -9.27
N GLY A 495 -1.59 11.24 -9.59
CA GLY A 495 -0.85 11.64 -10.79
C GLY A 495 0.62 11.23 -10.73
N ASP A 496 1.26 11.12 -11.88
CA ASP A 496 2.66 10.69 -12.04
C ASP A 496 3.45 11.65 -12.94
N GLY A 497 4.77 11.66 -12.78
CA GLY A 497 5.69 12.50 -13.53
C GLY A 497 5.51 13.99 -13.24
N TRP A 498 5.52 14.39 -11.96
CA TRP A 498 5.58 15.81 -11.61
C TRP A 498 6.84 16.45 -12.19
N THR A 499 6.75 17.71 -12.63
CA THR A 499 7.87 18.49 -13.15
C THR A 499 9.11 18.35 -12.26
N GLU A 500 10.21 17.83 -12.83
CA GLU A 500 11.50 17.67 -12.17
C GLU A 500 12.11 19.05 -11.84
N PRO A 501 12.89 19.20 -10.74
CA PRO A 501 13.64 20.44 -10.55
C PRO A 501 14.69 20.60 -11.65
N GLU A 502 14.90 21.84 -12.07
CA GLU A 502 16.02 22.20 -12.92
C GLU A 502 17.30 22.29 -12.08
N TRP A 503 18.42 21.84 -12.65
CA TRP A 503 19.68 21.69 -11.94
C TRP A 503 20.68 22.79 -12.34
N ILE A 504 21.26 23.45 -11.34
CA ILE A 504 22.37 24.40 -11.50
C ILE A 504 23.70 23.73 -11.16
N PRO A 505 24.79 24.00 -11.91
CA PRO A 505 26.11 23.46 -11.60
C PRO A 505 26.67 24.07 -10.32
N MET A 506 27.32 23.24 -9.51
CA MET A 506 28.04 23.62 -8.28
C MET A 506 29.52 23.30 -8.45
N LYS A 507 30.41 24.17 -7.97
CA LYS A 507 31.86 23.96 -8.05
C LYS A 507 32.35 22.82 -7.16
N GLU A 508 31.69 22.65 -6.02
CA GLU A 508 32.01 21.63 -5.02
C GLU A 508 30.84 20.64 -4.89
N TRP A 509 31.00 19.65 -4.01
CA TRP A 509 29.90 18.75 -3.69
C TRP A 509 28.63 19.55 -3.35
N PRO A 510 27.45 19.19 -3.90
CA PRO A 510 27.12 17.94 -4.61
C PRO A 510 27.27 17.95 -6.15
N GLN A 511 28.07 18.85 -6.76
CA GLN A 511 28.22 19.07 -8.22
C GLN A 511 27.02 19.71 -8.91
N LYS A 512 25.80 19.46 -8.44
CA LYS A 512 24.58 20.13 -8.89
C LYS A 512 23.63 20.38 -7.74
N ALA A 513 22.93 21.50 -7.80
CA ALA A 513 21.87 21.83 -6.85
C ALA A 513 20.58 22.16 -7.62
N PRO A 514 19.41 22.04 -6.98
CA PRO A 514 18.16 22.46 -7.61
C PRO A 514 18.10 23.98 -7.71
N LYS A 515 17.45 24.52 -8.76
CA LYS A 515 17.09 25.94 -8.81
C LYS A 515 16.23 26.30 -7.58
N PRO A 516 16.41 27.49 -6.96
CA PRO A 516 15.62 27.90 -5.80
C PRO A 516 14.10 27.94 -6.07
N ASN A 517 13.69 28.33 -7.27
CA ASN A 517 12.29 28.36 -7.72
C ASN A 517 11.81 27.01 -8.30
N TRP A 518 12.56 25.92 -8.08
CA TRP A 518 12.34 24.57 -8.62
C TRP A 518 12.55 24.43 -10.13
N SER A 519 11.79 25.17 -10.95
CA SER A 519 11.77 25.06 -12.41
C SER A 519 11.07 26.28 -13.00
N ASP A 520 11.53 26.76 -14.15
CA ASP A 520 10.87 27.85 -14.88
C ASP A 520 9.67 27.33 -15.69
N ALA A 521 9.64 26.03 -16.00
CA ALA A 521 8.47 25.37 -16.56
C ALA A 521 7.33 25.22 -15.54
N PRO A 522 6.05 25.16 -15.99
CA PRO A 522 4.91 24.88 -15.14
C PRO A 522 5.07 23.59 -14.32
N LYS A 523 4.64 23.64 -13.05
CA LYS A 523 4.75 22.53 -12.10
C LYS A 523 3.46 21.71 -12.17
N ALA A 524 3.51 20.57 -12.85
CA ALA A 524 2.35 19.74 -13.10
C ALA A 524 2.72 18.27 -13.23
N TYR A 525 1.73 17.39 -13.07
CA TYR A 525 1.87 15.99 -13.42
C TYR A 525 1.80 15.79 -14.93
N ALA A 526 2.78 15.11 -15.51
CA ALA A 526 2.74 14.68 -16.90
C ALA A 526 1.58 13.70 -17.16
N THR A 527 1.29 12.83 -16.18
CA THR A 527 0.14 11.94 -16.18
C THR A 527 -0.81 12.32 -15.04
N PRO A 528 -1.96 12.96 -15.32
CA PRO A 528 -2.94 13.29 -14.29
C PRO A 528 -3.51 12.04 -13.60
N ALA A 529 -3.96 12.21 -12.34
CA ALA A 529 -4.67 11.15 -11.63
C ALA A 529 -5.94 10.75 -12.39
N ARG A 530 -6.17 9.45 -12.56
CA ARG A 530 -7.36 8.92 -13.23
C ARG A 530 -8.57 8.88 -12.30
N THR A 531 -9.76 9.04 -12.87
CA THR A 531 -11.02 8.69 -12.21
C THR A 531 -11.17 7.17 -12.18
N CYS A 532 -11.32 6.60 -10.99
CA CYS A 532 -11.62 5.19 -10.76
C CYS A 532 -13.12 5.03 -10.51
N ARG A 533 -13.76 4.06 -11.16
CA ARG A 533 -15.19 3.76 -10.96
C ARG A 533 -15.35 2.52 -10.09
N VAL A 534 -16.29 2.59 -9.17
CA VAL A 534 -16.67 1.52 -8.26
C VAL A 534 -18.16 1.31 -8.39
N ALA A 535 -18.59 0.05 -8.43
CA ALA A 535 -19.99 -0.34 -8.53
C ALA A 535 -20.22 -1.63 -7.76
N ASP A 536 -21.31 -1.72 -7.00
CA ASP A 536 -21.83 -2.99 -6.47
C ASP A 536 -23.34 -2.87 -6.25
N SER A 537 -23.99 -4.00 -5.98
CA SER A 537 -25.42 -4.09 -5.74
C SER A 537 -25.70 -4.94 -4.52
N PHE A 538 -26.60 -4.46 -3.67
CA PHE A 538 -26.82 -4.97 -2.32
C PHE A 538 -28.30 -5.29 -2.06
N GLU A 539 -28.55 -6.24 -1.17
CA GLU A 539 -29.88 -6.60 -0.70
C GLU A 539 -30.02 -6.21 0.79
N PRO A 540 -30.38 -4.95 1.09
CA PRO A 540 -30.46 -4.51 2.47
C PRO A 540 -31.63 -5.20 3.21
N ASN A 541 -31.32 -5.94 4.26
CA ASN A 541 -32.31 -6.53 5.16
C ASN A 541 -32.59 -5.59 6.34
N VAL A 542 -33.37 -4.55 6.10
CA VAL A 542 -33.83 -3.58 7.09
C VAL A 542 -35.36 -3.49 7.09
N PRO A 543 -36.01 -2.99 8.17
CA PRO A 543 -37.43 -2.68 8.16
C PRO A 543 -37.86 -1.73 7.03
N ALA A 544 -39.16 -1.61 6.80
CA ALA A 544 -39.66 -0.62 5.84
C ALA A 544 -39.42 0.79 6.38
N GLY A 545 -38.90 1.70 5.54
CA GLY A 545 -38.58 3.07 5.95
C GLY A 545 -37.54 3.75 5.06
N SER A 546 -37.25 5.00 5.40
CA SER A 546 -36.26 5.83 4.71
C SER A 546 -34.97 5.94 5.51
N TYR A 547 -33.84 5.73 4.86
CA TYR A 547 -32.53 5.63 5.49
C TYR A 547 -31.50 6.51 4.78
N LEU A 548 -30.53 7.04 5.53
CA LEU A 548 -29.40 7.77 4.93
C LEU A 548 -28.39 6.77 4.37
N LEU A 549 -28.12 6.84 3.07
CA LEU A 549 -27.03 6.10 2.44
C LEU A 549 -25.71 6.84 2.70
N THR A 550 -24.71 6.11 3.20
CA THR A 550 -23.36 6.62 3.44
C THR A 550 -22.28 5.72 2.85
N LEU A 551 -21.16 6.33 2.50
CA LEU A 551 -19.91 5.65 2.14
C LEU A 551 -18.84 5.83 3.22
N ALA A 552 -18.00 4.83 3.42
CA ALA A 552 -16.83 4.90 4.30
C ALA A 552 -15.70 3.98 3.82
N ILE A 553 -14.46 4.27 4.22
CA ILE A 553 -13.33 3.35 4.08
C ILE A 553 -12.95 2.88 5.48
N LEU A 554 -12.92 1.56 5.66
CA LEU A 554 -12.80 0.90 6.95
C LEU A 554 -11.35 0.49 7.25
N ASP A 555 -10.92 0.67 8.49
CA ASP A 555 -9.76 -0.09 8.98
C ASP A 555 -10.20 -1.55 9.18
N PRO A 556 -9.50 -2.54 8.59
CA PRO A 556 -9.78 -3.96 8.81
C PRO A 556 -9.76 -4.36 10.29
N ALA A 557 -9.02 -3.63 11.14
CA ALA A 557 -9.06 -3.81 12.57
C ALA A 557 -10.32 -3.16 13.17
N GLY A 558 -11.34 -4.00 13.34
CA GLY A 558 -12.62 -3.61 13.92
C GLY A 558 -13.68 -3.22 12.89
N MET A 559 -13.32 -3.17 11.60
CA MET A 559 -14.23 -2.83 10.49
C MET A 559 -14.97 -1.51 10.76
N ARG A 560 -14.21 -0.50 11.20
CA ARG A 560 -14.71 0.84 11.54
C ARG A 560 -14.21 1.88 10.54
N PRO A 561 -15.01 2.92 10.22
CA PRO A 561 -14.53 4.03 9.41
C PRO A 561 -13.26 4.64 10.00
N ALA A 562 -12.21 4.74 9.20
CA ALA A 562 -10.91 5.23 9.64
C ALA A 562 -10.22 6.13 8.61
N VAL A 563 -10.72 6.16 7.37
CA VAL A 563 -10.24 7.07 6.32
C VAL A 563 -11.40 7.92 5.81
N ARG A 564 -11.15 9.23 5.69
CA ARG A 564 -12.09 10.19 5.14
C ARG A 564 -11.85 10.37 3.64
N PHE A 565 -12.93 10.42 2.87
CA PHE A 565 -12.90 11.01 1.54
C PHE A 565 -12.71 12.54 1.68
N ALA A 566 -12.08 13.17 0.69
CA ALA A 566 -11.95 14.61 0.54
C ALA A 566 -13.26 15.25 0.04
N THR A 567 -14.31 15.04 0.84
CA THR A 567 -15.69 15.40 0.55
C THR A 567 -16.31 16.03 1.79
N ALA A 568 -16.99 17.16 1.60
CA ALA A 568 -17.61 17.94 2.67
C ALA A 568 -18.92 17.31 3.19
N ASN A 569 -19.58 16.47 2.40
CA ASN A 569 -20.69 15.65 2.87
C ASN A 569 -20.14 14.66 3.92
N TYR A 570 -20.33 14.98 5.20
CA TYR A 570 -19.66 14.27 6.28
C TYR A 570 -20.50 14.22 7.56
N LEU A 571 -20.40 13.11 8.26
CA LEU A 571 -20.90 12.90 9.61
C LEU A 571 -19.73 12.42 10.49
N ASN A 572 -19.66 12.95 11.72
CA ASN A 572 -18.68 12.52 12.72
C ASN A 572 -18.69 10.99 12.86
N GLY A 573 -17.48 10.41 12.96
CA GLY A 573 -17.30 8.96 12.88
C GLY A 573 -17.04 8.44 11.47
N GLY A 574 -16.69 9.32 10.51
CA GLY A 574 -16.01 8.92 9.28
C GLY A 574 -16.91 8.55 8.11
N ARG A 575 -18.19 8.94 8.15
CA ARG A 575 -19.18 8.54 7.15
C ARG A 575 -19.54 9.70 6.24
N HIS A 576 -19.68 9.40 4.95
CA HIS A 576 -20.00 10.39 3.93
C HIS A 576 -21.43 10.16 3.40
N PRO A 577 -22.44 10.90 3.87
CA PRO A 577 -23.81 10.79 3.39
C PRO A 577 -23.94 11.25 1.93
N VAL A 578 -24.63 10.45 1.13
CA VAL A 578 -24.78 10.67 -0.32
C VAL A 578 -26.23 10.77 -0.77
N GLY A 579 -27.19 10.35 0.04
CA GLY A 579 -28.62 10.43 -0.29
C GLY A 579 -29.51 9.65 0.67
N VAL A 580 -30.79 9.55 0.32
CA VAL A 580 -31.81 8.82 1.07
C VAL A 580 -32.29 7.63 0.24
N VAL A 581 -32.25 6.44 0.83
CA VAL A 581 -32.79 5.20 0.25
C VAL A 581 -34.08 4.84 0.99
N ALA A 582 -35.17 4.70 0.24
CA ALA A 582 -36.44 4.21 0.77
C ALA A 582 -36.55 2.70 0.53
N VAL A 583 -36.71 1.93 1.60
CA VAL A 583 -36.86 0.47 1.54
C VAL A 583 -38.32 0.14 1.81
N ARG A 584 -39.02 -0.41 0.82
CA ARG A 584 -40.47 -0.72 0.89
C ARG A 584 -41.30 0.47 1.42
N SER A 585 -40.93 1.69 1.03
CA SER A 585 -41.56 2.94 1.43
C SER A 585 -41.40 4.01 0.36
N ALA A 586 -42.12 5.13 0.51
CA ALA A 586 -41.94 6.30 -0.33
C ALA A 586 -40.80 7.21 0.17
N GLY A 587 -40.35 8.15 -0.67
CA GLY A 587 -39.50 9.28 -0.24
C GLY A 587 -37.99 9.07 -0.35
N GLY A 588 -37.51 8.09 -1.13
CA GLY A 588 -36.11 7.98 -1.49
C GLY A 588 -35.68 9.07 -2.49
N GLY A 589 -34.44 9.53 -2.42
CA GLY A 589 -33.95 10.62 -3.24
C GLY A 589 -32.69 11.30 -2.71
N ALA A 590 -32.50 12.58 -3.06
CA ALA A 590 -31.38 13.38 -2.58
C ALA A 590 -31.44 13.58 -1.05
N LEU A 591 -30.34 14.03 -0.47
CA LEU A 591 -30.37 14.51 0.92
C LEU A 591 -31.34 15.70 1.04
N PRO A 592 -32.05 15.85 2.18
CA PRO A 592 -32.91 17.00 2.42
C PRO A 592 -32.18 18.34 2.26
N ASP A 593 -32.89 19.36 1.80
CA ASP A 593 -32.36 20.72 1.75
C ASP A 593 -31.88 21.18 3.14
N GLY A 594 -30.70 21.78 3.19
CA GLY A 594 -30.10 22.23 4.45
C GLY A 594 -29.61 21.09 5.35
N PHE A 595 -29.42 19.87 4.84
CA PHE A 595 -28.82 18.77 5.61
C PHE A 595 -27.50 19.22 6.25
N ALA A 596 -27.43 19.14 7.57
CA ALA A 596 -26.27 19.56 8.33
C ALA A 596 -25.14 18.52 8.26
N PHE A 597 -24.01 18.93 7.70
CA PHE A 597 -22.77 18.15 7.71
C PHE A 597 -21.85 18.61 8.84
N ASP A 598 -21.16 17.64 9.45
CA ASP A 598 -20.07 17.92 10.40
C ASP A 598 -18.80 18.34 9.63
N ASP A 599 -17.85 19.01 10.30
CA ASP A 599 -16.57 19.36 9.68
C ASP A 599 -15.55 18.20 9.79
N PRO A 600 -15.12 17.57 8.65
CA PRO A 600 -14.12 16.51 8.65
C PRO A 600 -12.82 16.85 9.40
N HIS A 601 -12.43 18.13 9.40
CA HIS A 601 -11.22 18.58 10.07
C HIS A 601 -11.36 18.60 11.60
N GLN A 602 -12.56 18.78 12.14
CA GLN A 602 -12.79 18.82 13.59
C GLN A 602 -12.94 17.42 14.19
N ASP A 603 -13.26 16.42 13.38
CA ASP A 603 -13.50 15.07 13.89
C ASP A 603 -12.22 14.43 14.47
N ARG A 604 -12.33 14.01 15.74
CA ARG A 604 -11.30 13.28 16.49
C ARG A 604 -11.78 11.88 16.90
N SER A 605 -12.98 11.47 16.47
CA SER A 605 -13.64 10.23 16.93
C SER A 605 -13.19 8.96 16.20
N LEU A 606 -12.51 9.07 15.05
CA LEU A 606 -12.02 7.89 14.34
C LEU A 606 -11.06 7.09 15.20
N SER A 607 -11.18 5.78 15.13
CA SER A 607 -10.38 4.82 15.87
C SER A 607 -10.39 3.48 15.13
N TYR A 608 -9.47 2.61 15.50
CA TYR A 608 -9.44 1.20 15.07
C TYR A 608 -9.29 0.31 16.30
N ASP A 609 -9.57 -0.98 16.16
CA ASP A 609 -9.41 -1.92 17.26
C ASP A 609 -7.95 -2.26 17.51
N ALA A 610 -7.56 -2.29 18.78
CA ALA A 610 -6.28 -2.83 19.19
C ALA A 610 -6.18 -4.31 18.78
N PRO A 611 -4.96 -4.87 18.61
CA PRO A 611 -4.82 -6.31 18.42
C PRO A 611 -5.57 -7.03 19.55
N ALA A 612 -6.36 -8.05 19.19
CA ALA A 612 -6.95 -8.92 20.21
C ALA A 612 -5.81 -9.48 21.07
N ALA A 613 -5.99 -9.50 22.39
CA ALA A 613 -5.07 -10.20 23.28
C ALA A 613 -5.06 -11.68 22.86
N GLN A 614 -4.03 -12.10 22.14
CA GLN A 614 -3.82 -13.52 21.82
C GLN A 614 -3.50 -14.20 23.16
N ARG A 615 -4.39 -15.11 23.58
CA ARG A 615 -4.23 -15.91 24.79
C ARG A 615 -3.16 -16.96 24.61
#